data_AF-A0A0F9CSY0-F1
#
_entry.id   AF-A0A0F9CSY0-F1
#
_cell.length_a   1.000
_cell.length_b   1.000
_cell.length_c   1.000
_cell.angle_alpha   90.00
_cell.angle_beta   90.00
_cell.angle_gamma   90.00
#
_symmetry.space_group_name_H-M   'P 1'
#
loop_
_entity.id
_entity.type
_entity.pdbx_description
1 polymer ?
#
loop_
_entity_poly.entity_id
_entity_poly.type
_entity_poly.pdbx_seq_one_letter_code
_entity_poly.pdbx_strand_id
1 'polypeptide(L)'
;MAQEVVQRWAFSTDPFGEPSVISANNADAVWSRGHINSTFQKSSTGWLANLYGGIQTNDDWAAVYIPVNEMKLPSFASAKWTYFMTSTQTMGVNIVIWAHDPTDLDKRAEITQLGGHADLEKGAGWNAFEFKNSTGGMFYYGENISGSGLTAGTQYTWLEFLTDAVFKTWKIYRISIEYGWEAAGTFADVWVGEIILDGKTIPLRPDSGGTGRIGRRHFTVASGDLTGTLAPKTPFRLLSVDLHVTAAPNAGEAFTITKDAGQGVLYDTLIYSNDIGTAAVTSLYQTFEGIESFGADDELDIFHTNSQDDDYGVTLTYQTVF
;
A
#
# COMPACT_ATOMS: atom_id res chain seq x y z
N MET A 1 2.16 49.43 14.54
CA MET A 1 1.84 48.29 15.43
C MET A 1 0.62 47.46 15.00
N ALA A 2 0.01 47.69 13.82
CA ALA A 2 -1.18 46.96 13.36
C ALA A 2 -0.96 46.01 12.15
N GLN A 3 0.28 45.85 11.68
CA GLN A 3 0.60 45.01 10.50
C GLN A 3 1.15 43.61 10.85
N GLU A 4 1.35 43.29 12.13
CA GLU A 4 2.04 42.06 12.57
C GLU A 4 1.10 40.93 13.03
N VAL A 5 -0.22 41.13 13.04
CA VAL A 5 -1.17 40.15 13.63
C VAL A 5 -1.81 39.22 12.59
N VAL A 6 -1.69 39.50 11.29
CA VAL A 6 -2.36 38.69 10.24
C VAL A 6 -1.64 37.37 9.94
N GLN A 7 -0.37 37.21 10.34
CA GLN A 7 0.43 36.04 9.98
C GLN A 7 0.27 34.82 10.91
N ARG A 8 -0.40 34.97 12.06
CA ARG A 8 -0.56 33.84 13.02
C ARG A 8 -1.72 32.89 12.72
N TRP A 9 -2.60 33.22 11.77
CA TRP A 9 -3.80 32.44 11.45
C TRP A 9 -4.02 32.26 9.95
N ALA A 10 -2.97 32.41 9.13
CA ALA A 10 -3.07 32.08 7.72
C ALA A 10 -3.26 30.57 7.59
N PHE A 11 -4.51 30.12 7.44
CA PHE A 11 -4.83 28.76 7.05
C PHE A 11 -4.12 28.46 5.73
N SER A 12 -3.53 27.27 5.61
CA SER A 12 -2.90 26.84 4.36
C SER A 12 -3.90 27.01 3.21
N THR A 13 -3.49 27.72 2.17
CA THR A 13 -4.24 27.79 0.91
C THR A 13 -3.98 26.56 0.03
N ASP A 14 -3.16 25.62 0.51
CA ASP A 14 -2.93 24.36 -0.15
C ASP A 14 -4.17 23.46 0.02
N PRO A 15 -4.82 22.99 -1.07
CA PRO A 15 -5.95 22.10 -0.94
C PRO A 15 -5.52 20.68 -0.53
N PHE A 16 -4.22 20.35 -0.49
CA PHE A 16 -3.74 19.02 -0.15
C PHE A 16 -3.11 18.98 1.25
N GLY A 17 -3.49 17.98 2.04
CA GLY A 17 -2.96 17.73 3.38
C GLY A 17 -1.71 16.85 3.40
N GLU A 18 -1.26 16.50 4.60
CA GLU A 18 -0.14 15.57 4.81
C GLU A 18 -0.57 14.15 4.40
N PRO A 19 0.19 13.46 3.53
CA PRO A 19 -0.14 12.10 3.14
C PRO A 19 0.08 11.12 4.29
N SER A 20 -0.76 10.09 4.34
CA SER A 20 -0.62 8.93 5.26
C SER A 20 -0.65 7.65 4.44
N VAL A 21 -0.11 6.55 4.97
CA VAL A 21 -0.25 5.23 4.35
C VAL A 21 -1.20 4.36 5.15
N ILE A 22 -1.94 3.52 4.46
CA ILE A 22 -2.98 2.66 5.03
C ILE A 22 -3.18 1.44 4.14
N SER A 23 -3.55 0.33 4.75
CA SER A 23 -3.93 -0.90 4.06
C SER A 23 -5.13 -1.56 4.70
N ALA A 24 -5.70 -2.54 4.01
CA ALA A 24 -6.76 -3.41 4.50
C ALA A 24 -6.44 -4.89 4.24
N ASN A 25 -6.95 -5.76 5.11
CA ASN A 25 -6.89 -7.22 4.99
C ASN A 25 -5.46 -7.76 4.84
N ASN A 26 -5.15 -8.49 3.76
CA ASN A 26 -3.84 -9.14 3.56
C ASN A 26 -2.77 -8.21 2.94
N ALA A 27 -3.10 -6.92 2.75
CA ALA A 27 -2.19 -5.92 2.22
C ALA A 27 -1.42 -5.18 3.33
N ASP A 28 -0.33 -4.53 2.95
CA ASP A 28 0.54 -3.77 3.86
C ASP A 28 0.94 -2.43 3.27
N ALA A 29 1.07 -1.41 4.12
CA ALA A 29 1.51 -0.10 3.68
C ALA A 29 2.44 0.54 4.71
N VAL A 30 3.70 0.78 4.32
CA VAL A 30 4.72 1.37 5.18
C VAL A 30 5.51 2.46 4.46
N TRP A 31 6.06 3.39 5.24
CA TRP A 31 7.03 4.33 4.72
C TRP A 31 8.38 3.65 4.58
N SER A 32 9.01 3.85 3.43
CA SER A 32 10.31 3.28 3.09
C SER A 32 11.28 4.40 2.78
N ARG A 33 12.47 4.33 3.40
CA ARG A 33 13.61 5.20 3.11
C ARG A 33 14.87 4.37 3.05
N GLY A 34 15.60 4.50 1.97
CA GLY A 34 16.75 3.64 1.73
C GLY A 34 17.99 4.38 1.33
N HIS A 35 19.00 3.56 1.07
CA HIS A 35 20.26 3.96 0.45
C HIS A 35 20.06 4.16 -1.07
N ILE A 36 21.03 4.77 -1.74
CA ILE A 36 21.03 4.96 -3.19
C ILE A 36 21.02 3.59 -3.88
N ASN A 37 19.85 3.11 -4.29
CA ASN A 37 19.65 1.94 -5.15
C ASN A 37 18.59 2.24 -6.23
N SER A 38 18.28 1.28 -7.10
CA SER A 38 17.31 1.49 -8.21
C SER A 38 15.93 1.93 -7.73
N THR A 39 15.52 1.52 -6.52
CA THR A 39 14.22 1.84 -5.92
C THR A 39 14.16 3.27 -5.36
N PHE A 40 15.29 3.90 -5.05
CA PHE A 40 15.33 5.29 -4.50
C PHE A 40 15.78 6.34 -5.51
N GLN A 41 15.57 6.10 -6.81
CA GLN A 41 15.90 7.07 -7.87
C GLN A 41 14.90 8.24 -7.99
N LYS A 42 13.73 8.11 -7.35
CA LYS A 42 12.65 9.12 -7.34
C LYS A 42 12.39 9.58 -5.90
N SER A 43 11.44 10.50 -5.75
CA SER A 43 11.09 11.23 -4.53
C SER A 43 11.96 12.45 -4.23
N SER A 44 11.29 13.59 -4.05
CA SER A 44 11.89 14.85 -3.65
C SER A 44 12.25 14.90 -2.16
N THR A 45 11.68 14.00 -1.34
CA THR A 45 11.90 13.94 0.11
C THR A 45 12.84 12.81 0.51
N GLY A 46 13.17 11.91 -0.42
CA GLY A 46 13.90 10.66 -0.14
C GLY A 46 13.07 9.56 0.52
N TRP A 47 11.76 9.77 0.68
CA TRP A 47 10.82 8.76 1.17
C TRP A 47 9.97 8.21 0.03
N LEU A 48 9.68 6.92 0.10
CA LEU A 48 8.74 6.21 -0.76
C LEU A 48 7.62 5.63 0.11
N ALA A 49 6.43 5.45 -0.46
CA ALA A 49 5.41 4.59 0.14
C ALA A 49 5.57 3.18 -0.43
N ASN A 50 5.88 2.20 0.41
CA ASN A 50 5.87 0.79 0.05
C ASN A 50 4.46 0.24 0.26
N LEU A 51 3.81 -0.10 -0.85
CA LEU A 51 2.46 -0.67 -0.92
C LEU A 51 2.58 -2.13 -1.33
N TYR A 52 2.22 -3.04 -0.44
CA TYR A 52 2.16 -4.47 -0.70
C TYR A 52 0.71 -4.88 -0.91
N GLY A 53 0.38 -5.39 -2.09
CA GLY A 53 -1.00 -5.78 -2.41
C GLY A 53 -1.40 -7.12 -1.79
N GLY A 54 -0.42 -8.02 -1.56
CA GLY A 54 -0.67 -9.29 -0.88
C GLY A 54 -1.57 -10.26 -1.65
N ILE A 55 -2.00 -11.30 -0.95
CA ILE A 55 -2.94 -12.31 -1.47
C ILE A 55 -4.33 -11.68 -1.53
N GLN A 56 -4.98 -11.77 -2.69
CA GLN A 56 -6.29 -11.18 -2.90
C GLN A 56 -7.42 -12.08 -2.42
N THR A 57 -8.27 -11.50 -1.58
CA THR A 57 -9.49 -12.04 -1.01
C THR A 57 -10.68 -11.09 -1.20
N ASN A 58 -10.59 -10.18 -2.21
CA ASN A 58 -11.57 -9.22 -2.74
C ASN A 58 -11.36 -7.75 -2.31
N ASP A 59 -10.92 -7.47 -1.09
CA ASP A 59 -10.80 -6.09 -0.58
C ASP A 59 -9.41 -5.83 0.03
N ASP A 60 -8.38 -6.40 -0.59
CA ASP A 60 -7.00 -6.35 -0.12
C ASP A 60 -6.25 -5.26 -0.89
N TRP A 61 -5.96 -4.16 -0.21
CA TRP A 61 -5.37 -2.99 -0.85
C TRP A 61 -4.46 -2.24 0.11
N ALA A 62 -3.49 -1.54 -0.47
CA ALA A 62 -2.59 -0.62 0.20
C ALA A 62 -2.61 0.73 -0.54
N ALA A 63 -2.57 1.82 0.20
CA ALA A 63 -2.76 3.15 -0.36
C ALA A 63 -1.91 4.24 0.31
N VAL A 64 -1.64 5.29 -0.45
CA VAL A 64 -1.27 6.62 0.07
C VAL A 64 -2.52 7.48 0.10
N TYR A 65 -2.99 7.84 1.29
CA TYR A 65 -4.14 8.73 1.50
C TYR A 65 -3.68 10.18 1.59
N ILE A 66 -4.26 11.04 0.75
CA ILE A 66 -3.98 12.47 0.70
C ILE A 66 -5.28 13.22 1.01
N PRO A 67 -5.41 13.82 2.20
CA PRO A 67 -6.57 14.65 2.54
C PRO A 67 -6.70 15.81 1.56
N VAL A 68 -7.94 16.13 1.16
CA VAL A 68 -8.24 17.26 0.29
C VAL A 68 -9.17 18.22 1.03
N ASN A 69 -8.82 19.51 1.05
CA ASN A 69 -9.61 20.55 1.69
C ASN A 69 -10.78 20.97 0.78
N GLU A 70 -11.74 20.06 0.60
CA GLU A 70 -13.07 20.36 0.04
C GLU A 70 -13.03 20.98 -1.37
N MET A 71 -12.08 20.51 -2.20
CA MET A 71 -11.90 20.98 -3.58
C MET A 71 -13.11 20.60 -4.42
N LYS A 72 -13.67 21.51 -5.23
CA LYS A 72 -14.74 21.14 -6.16
C LYS A 72 -14.22 20.12 -7.18
N LEU A 73 -15.01 19.10 -7.47
CA LEU A 73 -14.60 18.01 -8.36
C LEU A 73 -14.17 18.52 -9.76
N PRO A 74 -14.87 19.47 -10.43
CA PRO A 74 -14.40 20.08 -11.69
C PRO A 74 -13.12 20.91 -11.61
N SER A 75 -12.62 21.22 -10.41
CA SER A 75 -11.35 21.93 -10.24
C SER A 75 -10.14 20.98 -10.26
N PHE A 76 -10.35 19.68 -10.12
CA PHE A 76 -9.30 18.67 -10.22
C PHE A 76 -9.09 18.25 -11.68
N ALA A 77 -8.00 18.71 -12.28
CA ALA A 77 -7.76 18.63 -13.71
C ALA A 77 -6.72 17.57 -14.09
N SER A 78 -5.75 17.32 -13.22
CA SER A 78 -4.65 16.40 -13.55
C SER A 78 -3.99 15.80 -12.31
N ALA A 79 -3.46 14.60 -12.48
CA ALA A 79 -2.53 14.01 -11.53
C ALA A 79 -1.43 13.25 -12.25
N LYS A 80 -0.28 13.11 -11.60
CA LYS A 80 0.82 12.28 -12.06
C LYS A 80 1.41 11.52 -10.89
N TRP A 81 1.82 10.29 -11.10
CA TRP A 81 2.58 9.57 -10.11
C TRP A 81 3.59 8.62 -10.75
N THR A 82 4.61 8.28 -9.98
CA THR A 82 5.63 7.29 -10.38
C THR A 82 5.76 6.22 -9.32
N TYR A 83 6.06 5.00 -9.76
CA TYR A 83 6.18 3.86 -8.87
C TYR A 83 7.12 2.80 -9.42
N PHE A 84 7.84 2.11 -8.54
CA PHE A 84 8.75 1.01 -8.88
C PHE A 84 8.09 -0.34 -8.61
N MET A 85 8.17 -1.28 -9.54
CA MET A 85 7.71 -2.66 -9.38
C MET A 85 8.88 -3.63 -9.57
N THR A 86 8.99 -4.67 -8.74
CA THR A 86 10.07 -5.68 -8.87
C THR A 86 9.82 -6.65 -10.02
N SER A 87 8.56 -6.87 -10.38
CA SER A 87 8.14 -7.76 -11.45
C SER A 87 6.97 -7.15 -12.23
N THR A 88 6.70 -7.70 -13.41
CA THR A 88 5.46 -7.38 -14.13
C THR A 88 4.25 -7.91 -13.35
N GLN A 89 3.19 -7.13 -13.26
CA GLN A 89 1.94 -7.47 -12.58
C GLN A 89 0.75 -7.26 -13.52
N THR A 90 -0.42 -7.80 -13.16
CA THR A 90 -1.66 -7.58 -13.94
C THR A 90 -2.28 -6.20 -13.69
N MET A 91 -1.92 -5.54 -12.58
CA MET A 91 -2.37 -4.22 -12.20
C MET A 91 -1.22 -3.24 -11.97
N GLY A 92 -1.46 -1.97 -12.25
CA GLY A 92 -0.59 -0.86 -11.84
C GLY A 92 -1.11 -0.19 -10.57
N VAL A 93 -0.44 0.89 -10.15
CA VAL A 93 -0.91 1.74 -9.06
C VAL A 93 -1.96 2.71 -9.62
N ASN A 94 -3.17 2.67 -9.09
CA ASN A 94 -4.31 3.46 -9.57
C ASN A 94 -4.61 4.66 -8.67
N ILE A 95 -5.50 5.55 -9.14
CA ILE A 95 -6.04 6.66 -8.34
C ILE A 95 -7.49 6.37 -7.94
N VAL A 96 -7.85 6.78 -6.72
CA VAL A 96 -9.21 6.83 -6.22
C VAL A 96 -9.52 8.23 -5.70
N ILE A 97 -10.65 8.77 -6.10
CA ILE A 97 -11.11 10.13 -5.76
C ILE A 97 -12.37 10.01 -4.92
N TRP A 98 -12.29 10.47 -3.68
CA TRP A 98 -13.39 10.41 -2.72
C TRP A 98 -14.11 11.75 -2.69
N ALA A 99 -15.39 11.73 -3.05
CA ALA A 99 -16.19 12.93 -3.16
C ALA A 99 -17.51 12.84 -2.37
N HIS A 100 -18.08 13.99 -2.03
CA HIS A 100 -19.36 14.07 -1.33
C HIS A 100 -20.18 15.29 -1.78
N ASP A 101 -21.48 15.24 -1.49
CA ASP A 101 -22.36 16.40 -1.65
C ASP A 101 -22.02 17.45 -0.55
N PRO A 102 -21.72 18.70 -0.92
CA PRO A 102 -21.38 19.75 0.05
C PRO A 102 -22.57 20.18 0.93
N THR A 103 -23.79 19.77 0.59
CA THR A 103 -25.02 20.12 1.30
C THR A 103 -25.66 18.93 2.02
N ASP A 104 -25.15 17.72 1.80
CA ASP A 104 -25.73 16.48 2.32
C ASP A 104 -24.62 15.44 2.60
N LEU A 105 -24.25 15.27 3.87
CA LEU A 105 -23.15 14.38 4.27
C LEU A 105 -23.48 12.89 4.15
N ASP A 106 -24.74 12.54 3.92
CA ASP A 106 -25.22 11.17 3.68
C ASP A 106 -25.03 10.72 2.22
N LYS A 107 -24.47 11.60 1.38
CA LYS A 107 -24.14 11.34 -0.02
C LYS A 107 -22.65 11.39 -0.27
N ARG A 108 -22.09 10.24 -0.62
CA ARG A 108 -20.65 10.06 -0.89
C ARG A 108 -20.43 9.13 -2.06
N ALA A 109 -19.27 9.28 -2.70
CA ALA A 109 -18.83 8.43 -3.77
C ALA A 109 -17.33 8.19 -3.67
N GLU A 110 -16.97 6.97 -4.01
CA GLU A 110 -15.63 6.57 -4.39
C GLU A 110 -15.59 6.51 -5.91
N ILE A 111 -14.73 7.30 -6.56
CA ILE A 111 -14.53 7.29 -8.01
C ILE A 111 -13.15 6.71 -8.29
N THR A 112 -13.11 5.50 -8.84
CA THR A 112 -11.92 4.65 -8.90
C THR A 112 -11.49 4.43 -10.34
N GLN A 113 -10.20 4.61 -10.61
CA GLN A 113 -9.58 4.11 -11.82
C GLN A 113 -9.30 2.61 -11.66
N LEU A 114 -9.72 1.79 -12.63
CA LEU A 114 -9.40 0.35 -12.64
C LEU A 114 -7.87 0.12 -12.70
N GLY A 115 -7.28 -0.56 -11.70
CA GLY A 115 -5.84 -0.89 -11.68
C GLY A 115 -5.38 -1.78 -12.85
N GLY A 116 -6.30 -2.60 -13.37
CA GLY A 116 -6.14 -3.40 -14.58
C GLY A 116 -6.24 -2.62 -15.92
N HIS A 117 -6.46 -1.30 -15.91
CA HIS A 117 -6.65 -0.53 -17.14
C HIS A 117 -5.39 -0.53 -18.04
N ALA A 118 -5.58 -0.41 -19.36
CA ALA A 118 -4.54 -0.67 -20.35
C ALA A 118 -3.44 0.40 -20.44
N ASP A 119 -3.73 1.63 -20.00
CA ASP A 119 -2.78 2.74 -19.99
C ASP A 119 -1.98 2.85 -18.68
N LEU A 120 -2.31 2.04 -17.67
CA LEU A 120 -1.49 1.90 -16.47
C LEU A 120 -0.29 1.01 -16.80
N GLU A 121 0.91 1.55 -16.67
CA GLU A 121 2.17 0.83 -16.85
C GLU A 121 2.36 -0.20 -15.71
N LYS A 122 2.69 -1.45 -16.04
CA LYS A 122 2.72 -2.57 -15.07
C LYS A 122 3.99 -3.41 -15.20
N GLY A 123 5.01 -2.82 -15.81
CA GLY A 123 6.28 -3.50 -16.08
C GLY A 123 7.17 -3.54 -14.86
N ALA A 124 8.18 -4.41 -14.88
CA ALA A 124 9.25 -4.34 -13.89
C ALA A 124 10.06 -3.04 -14.07
N GLY A 125 10.46 -2.41 -12.97
CA GLY A 125 11.16 -1.14 -12.96
C GLY A 125 10.27 0.05 -12.63
N TRP A 126 10.73 1.25 -12.99
CA TRP A 126 9.99 2.49 -12.80
C TRP A 126 8.90 2.66 -13.87
N ASN A 127 7.68 2.82 -13.39
CA ASN A 127 6.48 3.12 -14.14
C ASN A 127 5.99 4.53 -13.78
N ALA A 128 5.20 5.12 -14.66
CA ALA A 128 4.55 6.40 -14.45
C ALA A 128 3.13 6.39 -14.98
N PHE A 129 2.29 7.27 -14.44
CA PHE A 129 0.98 7.54 -14.99
C PHE A 129 0.67 9.03 -15.04
N GLU A 130 -0.03 9.44 -16.10
CA GLU A 130 -0.50 10.82 -16.29
C GLU A 130 -2.03 10.84 -16.43
N PHE A 131 -2.69 11.15 -15.31
CA PHE A 131 -4.13 11.31 -15.23
C PHE A 131 -4.58 12.65 -15.82
N LYS A 132 -5.60 12.60 -16.68
CA LYS A 132 -6.16 13.75 -17.42
C LYS A 132 -7.64 13.52 -17.70
N ASN A 133 -8.33 14.54 -18.22
CA ASN A 133 -9.76 14.46 -18.56
C ASN A 133 -10.14 13.28 -19.46
N SER A 134 -9.25 12.85 -20.36
CA SER A 134 -9.49 11.72 -21.25
C SER A 134 -9.12 10.36 -20.65
N THR A 135 -8.64 10.31 -19.40
CA THR A 135 -8.33 9.04 -18.72
C THR A 135 -9.61 8.22 -18.58
N GLY A 136 -9.59 7.01 -19.12
CA GLY A 136 -10.67 6.04 -19.06
C GLY A 136 -10.56 5.09 -17.88
N GLY A 137 -11.45 4.10 -17.82
CA GLY A 137 -11.45 3.09 -16.77
C GLY A 137 -11.91 3.61 -15.41
N MET A 138 -12.54 4.80 -15.37
CA MET A 138 -13.06 5.40 -14.16
C MET A 138 -14.48 4.87 -13.89
N PHE A 139 -14.76 4.38 -12.70
CA PHE A 139 -16.11 3.99 -12.29
C PHE A 139 -16.39 4.52 -10.89
N TYR A 140 -17.62 4.40 -10.41
CA TYR A 140 -17.94 4.81 -9.06
C TYR A 140 -18.82 3.80 -8.32
N TYR A 141 -18.69 3.81 -7.01
CA TYR A 141 -19.66 3.31 -6.05
C TYR A 141 -19.98 4.43 -5.05
N GLY A 142 -21.18 4.43 -4.47
CA GLY A 142 -21.55 5.50 -3.56
C GLY A 142 -22.89 5.32 -2.87
N GLU A 143 -23.14 6.22 -1.93
CA GLU A 143 -24.27 6.20 -1.00
C GLU A 143 -25.30 7.25 -1.43
N ASN A 144 -26.57 6.84 -1.54
CA ASN A 144 -27.72 7.74 -1.75
C ASN A 144 -27.59 8.69 -2.97
N ILE A 145 -26.91 8.25 -4.03
CA ILE A 145 -26.71 9.04 -5.26
C ILE A 145 -27.96 8.94 -6.14
N SER A 146 -28.55 10.09 -6.44
CA SER A 146 -29.71 10.21 -7.33
C SER A 146 -29.55 11.41 -8.25
N GLY A 147 -30.06 11.31 -9.49
CA GLY A 147 -30.01 12.38 -10.48
C GLY A 147 -28.72 12.43 -11.32
N SER A 148 -27.77 11.53 -11.08
CA SER A 148 -26.61 11.33 -11.95
C SER A 148 -27.04 10.61 -13.23
N GLY A 149 -26.42 10.95 -14.35
CA GLY A 149 -26.56 10.19 -15.60
C GLY A 149 -25.66 8.95 -15.66
N LEU A 150 -24.76 8.79 -14.69
CA LEU A 150 -23.79 7.70 -14.62
C LEU A 150 -24.34 6.52 -13.81
N THR A 151 -24.00 5.31 -14.22
CA THR A 151 -24.39 4.06 -13.55
C THR A 151 -23.21 3.51 -12.76
N ALA A 152 -23.42 3.20 -11.47
CA ALA A 152 -22.38 2.62 -10.61
C ALA A 152 -21.79 1.33 -11.22
N GLY A 153 -20.47 1.14 -11.06
CA GLY A 153 -19.72 0.02 -11.66
C GLY A 153 -19.52 0.09 -13.18
N THR A 154 -20.16 1.02 -13.89
CA THR A 154 -19.87 1.26 -15.32
C THR A 154 -18.63 2.14 -15.47
N GLN A 155 -17.78 1.82 -16.45
CA GLN A 155 -16.56 2.58 -16.74
C GLN A 155 -16.85 3.78 -17.65
N TYR A 156 -16.23 4.90 -17.31
CA TYR A 156 -16.33 6.20 -17.95
C TYR A 156 -14.94 6.83 -18.04
N THR A 157 -14.88 7.98 -18.71
CA THR A 157 -13.75 8.90 -18.67
C THR A 157 -13.87 9.86 -17.49
N TRP A 158 -12.74 10.43 -17.05
CA TRP A 158 -12.78 11.47 -16.01
C TRP A 158 -13.67 12.66 -16.40
N LEU A 159 -13.65 13.08 -17.67
CA LEU A 159 -14.47 14.18 -18.18
C LEU A 159 -15.98 13.97 -17.99
N GLU A 160 -16.45 12.73 -18.06
CA GLU A 160 -17.87 12.42 -17.85
C GLU A 160 -18.29 12.71 -16.40
N PHE A 161 -17.44 12.40 -15.41
CA PHE A 161 -17.67 12.82 -14.02
C PHE A 161 -17.65 14.35 -13.87
N LEU A 162 -16.74 15.04 -14.55
CA LEU A 162 -16.65 16.51 -14.48
C LEU A 162 -17.88 17.23 -15.06
N THR A 163 -18.60 16.57 -15.97
CA THR A 163 -19.76 17.13 -16.68
C THR A 163 -21.10 16.58 -16.18
N ASP A 164 -21.09 15.50 -15.39
CA ASP A 164 -22.28 14.91 -14.79
C ASP A 164 -23.04 15.91 -13.90
N ALA A 165 -24.38 15.82 -13.92
CA ALA A 165 -25.25 16.76 -13.23
C ALA A 165 -25.05 16.80 -11.72
N VAL A 166 -24.67 15.67 -11.12
CA VAL A 166 -24.43 15.52 -9.67
C VAL A 166 -22.97 15.80 -9.35
N PHE A 167 -22.05 15.04 -9.95
CA PHE A 167 -20.63 15.10 -9.55
C PHE A 167 -19.99 16.47 -9.78
N LYS A 168 -20.45 17.26 -10.77
CA LYS A 168 -19.92 18.61 -10.99
C LYS A 168 -20.17 19.59 -9.83
N THR A 169 -21.14 19.30 -8.95
CA THR A 169 -21.42 20.14 -7.76
C THR A 169 -20.76 19.61 -6.49
N TRP A 170 -20.21 18.40 -6.56
CA TRP A 170 -19.60 17.71 -5.43
C TRP A 170 -18.19 18.19 -5.16
N LYS A 171 -17.69 17.82 -3.97
CA LYS A 171 -16.36 18.17 -3.51
C LYS A 171 -15.55 16.94 -3.16
N ILE A 172 -14.25 17.01 -3.42
CA ILE A 172 -13.24 16.02 -3.09
C ILE A 172 -12.77 16.30 -1.66
N TYR A 173 -12.80 15.27 -0.82
CA TYR A 173 -12.29 15.32 0.56
C TYR A 173 -11.06 14.42 0.76
N ARG A 174 -10.80 13.49 -0.16
CA ARG A 174 -9.62 12.61 -0.14
C ARG A 174 -9.30 12.15 -1.56
N ILE A 175 -8.00 12.05 -1.85
CA ILE A 175 -7.48 11.32 -2.99
C ILE A 175 -6.60 10.21 -2.44
N SER A 176 -6.69 9.01 -3.00
CA SER A 176 -5.79 7.91 -2.69
C SER A 176 -5.08 7.40 -3.94
N ILE A 177 -3.82 7.01 -3.76
CA ILE A 177 -3.01 6.32 -4.75
C ILE A 177 -2.86 4.89 -4.24
N GLU A 178 -3.50 3.95 -4.93
CA GLU A 178 -3.81 2.62 -4.40
C GLU A 178 -3.19 1.50 -5.23
N TYR A 179 -3.02 0.35 -4.59
CA TYR A 179 -2.50 -0.86 -5.19
C TYR A 179 -3.06 -2.08 -4.47
N GLY A 180 -3.34 -3.15 -5.22
CA GLY A 180 -3.80 -4.43 -4.69
C GLY A 180 -5.25 -4.75 -4.98
N TRP A 181 -6.17 -3.78 -5.12
CA TRP A 181 -7.61 -4.03 -5.24
C TRP A 181 -8.06 -4.81 -6.50
N GLU A 182 -7.98 -6.14 -6.45
CA GLU A 182 -8.33 -7.08 -7.52
C GLU A 182 -9.10 -8.29 -6.95
N ALA A 183 -9.88 -8.96 -7.79
CA ALA A 183 -10.73 -10.07 -7.33
C ALA A 183 -9.93 -11.32 -6.91
N ALA A 184 -8.72 -11.50 -7.45
CA ALA A 184 -7.87 -12.66 -7.21
C ALA A 184 -6.40 -12.37 -7.57
N GLY A 185 -5.49 -13.21 -7.08
CA GLY A 185 -4.06 -13.14 -7.38
C GLY A 185 -3.21 -12.82 -6.14
N THR A 186 -1.91 -12.66 -6.37
CA THR A 186 -0.95 -12.23 -5.33
C THR A 186 -0.11 -11.10 -5.89
N PHE A 187 -0.11 -9.97 -5.20
CA PHE A 187 0.55 -8.75 -5.65
C PHE A 187 1.77 -8.44 -4.78
N ALA A 188 2.93 -8.40 -5.43
CA ALA A 188 4.19 -8.05 -4.77
C ALA A 188 4.26 -6.55 -4.44
N ASP A 189 5.31 -6.14 -3.74
CA ASP A 189 5.55 -4.75 -3.38
C ASP A 189 5.64 -3.79 -4.58
N VAL A 190 5.14 -2.58 -4.33
CA VAL A 190 5.35 -1.41 -5.16
C VAL A 190 5.84 -0.25 -4.30
N TRP A 191 6.75 0.57 -4.84
CA TRP A 191 7.26 1.76 -4.15
C TRP A 191 6.84 3.02 -4.90
N VAL A 192 5.87 3.75 -4.36
CA VAL A 192 5.41 5.04 -4.91
C VAL A 192 6.44 6.11 -4.56
N GLY A 193 6.99 6.75 -5.59
CA GLY A 193 8.11 7.69 -5.43
C GLY A 193 7.75 9.16 -5.65
N GLU A 194 6.73 9.46 -6.45
CA GLU A 194 6.30 10.84 -6.67
C GLU A 194 4.80 10.88 -6.90
N ILE A 195 4.14 11.88 -6.32
CA ILE A 195 2.73 12.19 -6.56
C ILE A 195 2.63 13.69 -6.81
N ILE A 196 2.00 14.07 -7.92
CA ILE A 196 1.74 15.46 -8.30
C ILE A 196 0.23 15.58 -8.54
N LEU A 197 -0.44 16.43 -7.77
CA LEU A 197 -1.87 16.68 -7.89
C LEU A 197 -2.07 18.14 -8.32
N ASP A 198 -2.71 18.37 -9.47
CA ASP A 198 -2.89 19.70 -10.08
C ASP A 198 -1.60 20.55 -10.10
N GLY A 199 -0.50 19.93 -10.48
CA GLY A 199 0.82 20.57 -10.56
C GLY A 199 1.52 20.79 -9.23
N LYS A 200 0.94 20.36 -8.10
CA LYS A 200 1.56 20.40 -6.77
C LYS A 200 2.16 19.06 -6.39
N THR A 201 3.46 19.05 -6.14
CA THR A 201 4.15 17.87 -5.61
C THR A 201 3.72 17.60 -4.17
N ILE A 202 3.24 16.39 -3.91
CA ILE A 202 2.87 15.93 -2.58
C ILE A 202 4.12 15.39 -1.87
N PRO A 203 4.52 15.96 -0.72
CA PRO A 203 5.71 15.52 -0.03
C PRO A 203 5.44 14.18 0.69
N LEU A 204 5.97 13.09 0.14
CA LEU A 204 5.92 11.77 0.76
C LEU A 204 6.83 11.74 2.00
N ARG A 205 6.33 11.31 3.15
CA ARG A 205 7.09 11.11 4.39
C ARG A 205 6.16 10.56 5.47
N PRO A 206 6.68 9.96 6.55
CA PRO A 206 5.91 9.70 7.75
C PRO A 206 5.13 10.93 8.18
N ASP A 207 3.83 10.76 8.35
CA ASP A 207 2.97 11.82 8.84
C ASP A 207 3.25 12.13 10.32
N SER A 208 2.70 13.25 10.77
CA SER A 208 2.74 13.66 12.18
C SER A 208 2.04 12.67 13.13
N GLY A 209 1.13 11.83 12.62
CA GLY A 209 0.45 10.77 13.36
C GLY A 209 1.29 9.50 13.57
N GLY A 210 2.36 9.31 12.80
CA GLY A 210 3.19 8.12 12.85
C GLY A 210 2.58 6.90 12.14
N THR A 211 1.72 7.10 11.14
CA THR A 211 1.23 6.03 10.26
C THR A 211 2.38 5.43 9.44
N GLY A 212 2.21 4.18 8.99
CA GLY A 212 3.20 3.51 8.13
C GLY A 212 4.53 3.17 8.79
N ARG A 213 4.64 3.23 10.13
CA ARG A 213 5.85 2.82 10.84
C ARG A 213 5.89 1.33 11.13
N ILE A 214 4.73 0.72 11.31
CA ILE A 214 4.56 -0.71 11.61
C ILE A 214 3.84 -1.34 10.42
N GLY A 215 4.46 -2.36 9.82
CA GLY A 215 3.88 -3.15 8.75
C GLY A 215 3.57 -4.58 9.19
N ARG A 216 2.75 -5.26 8.40
CA ARG A 216 2.41 -6.67 8.56
C ARG A 216 2.47 -7.39 7.22
N ARG A 217 3.26 -8.46 7.12
CA ARG A 217 3.22 -9.36 5.95
C ARG A 217 2.51 -10.65 6.29
N HIS A 218 1.60 -11.03 5.40
CA HIS A 218 0.83 -12.25 5.49
C HIS A 218 1.31 -13.27 4.46
N PHE A 219 1.49 -14.51 4.89
CA PHE A 219 1.84 -15.64 4.04
C PHE A 219 0.92 -16.80 4.36
N THR A 220 0.46 -17.49 3.32
CA THR A 220 -0.36 -18.69 3.47
C THR A 220 0.06 -19.74 2.47
N VAL A 221 -0.05 -21.01 2.84
CA VAL A 221 0.08 -22.13 1.91
C VAL A 221 -0.96 -23.17 2.27
N ALA A 222 -1.55 -23.81 1.26
CA ALA A 222 -2.52 -24.91 1.44
C ALA A 222 -1.95 -26.27 1.04
N SER A 223 -0.85 -26.29 0.28
CA SER A 223 -0.13 -27.50 -0.12
C SER A 223 1.29 -27.13 -0.52
N GLY A 224 2.23 -28.01 -0.20
CA GLY A 224 3.66 -27.75 -0.36
C GLY A 224 4.23 -26.79 0.68
N ASP A 225 5.54 -26.53 0.56
CA ASP A 225 6.31 -25.79 1.55
C ASP A 225 5.80 -24.35 1.74
N LEU A 226 5.71 -23.94 3.00
CA LEU A 226 5.50 -22.54 3.34
C LEU A 226 6.77 -21.77 3.02
N THR A 227 6.65 -20.76 2.16
CA THR A 227 7.73 -19.84 1.82
C THR A 227 7.23 -18.41 1.82
N GLY A 228 8.11 -17.47 2.13
CA GLY A 228 7.78 -16.06 2.07
C GLY A 228 9.00 -15.21 2.39
N THR A 229 9.06 -14.03 1.80
CA THR A 229 10.17 -13.09 2.01
C THR A 229 9.60 -11.78 2.53
N LEU A 230 10.23 -11.16 3.52
CA LEU A 230 9.99 -9.79 3.96
C LEU A 230 11.14 -8.90 3.49
N ALA A 231 10.85 -7.96 2.58
CA ALA A 231 11.84 -7.10 1.96
C ALA A 231 11.31 -5.67 1.76
N PRO A 232 11.12 -4.86 2.82
CA PRO A 232 10.53 -3.52 2.72
C PRO A 232 11.44 -2.48 2.03
N LYS A 233 12.67 -2.87 1.69
CA LYS A 233 13.72 -2.07 1.03
C LYS A 233 14.11 -0.80 1.79
N THR A 234 14.07 -0.88 3.11
CA THR A 234 14.41 0.19 4.06
C THR A 234 14.91 -0.47 5.33
N PRO A 235 15.79 0.15 6.13
CA PRO A 235 16.20 -0.44 7.40
C PRO A 235 14.97 -0.75 8.26
N PHE A 236 14.93 -1.95 8.83
CA PHE A 236 13.74 -2.43 9.53
C PHE A 236 14.09 -3.26 10.76
N ARG A 237 13.10 -3.52 11.60
CA ARG A 237 13.19 -4.43 12.76
C ARG A 237 12.03 -5.40 12.71
N LEU A 238 12.31 -6.68 12.93
CA LEU A 238 11.26 -7.69 13.15
C LEU A 238 10.75 -7.54 14.59
N LEU A 239 9.44 -7.46 14.77
CA LEU A 239 8.80 -7.28 16.08
C LEU A 239 8.20 -8.59 16.59
N SER A 240 7.48 -9.31 15.73
CA SER A 240 6.89 -10.60 16.06
C SER A 240 6.63 -11.47 14.83
N VAL A 241 6.45 -12.76 15.09
CA VAL A 241 5.83 -13.72 14.18
C VAL A 241 4.65 -14.39 14.87
N ASP A 242 3.54 -14.46 14.15
CA ASP A 242 2.35 -15.23 14.47
C ASP A 242 2.21 -16.33 13.42
N LEU A 243 2.16 -17.60 13.83
CA LEU A 243 1.99 -18.75 12.95
C LEU A 243 0.82 -19.62 13.43
N HIS A 244 0.01 -20.09 12.49
CA HIS A 244 -1.00 -21.12 12.72
C HIS A 244 -0.95 -22.17 11.60
N VAL A 245 -1.23 -23.42 11.95
CA VAL A 245 -1.39 -24.56 11.05
C VAL A 245 -2.64 -25.36 11.42
N THR A 246 -3.35 -25.90 10.43
CA THR A 246 -4.62 -26.61 10.64
C THR A 246 -4.49 -27.99 11.30
N ALA A 247 -3.35 -28.65 11.18
CA ALA A 247 -3.03 -29.89 11.87
C ALA A 247 -1.61 -29.85 12.46
N ALA A 248 -1.30 -30.81 13.36
CA ALA A 248 0.02 -30.90 13.97
C ALA A 248 1.04 -31.38 12.90
N PRO A 249 2.13 -30.61 12.64
CA PRO A 249 3.11 -30.98 11.61
C PRO A 249 3.94 -32.20 12.01
N ASN A 250 4.70 -32.76 11.06
CA ASN A 250 5.61 -33.87 11.38
C ASN A 250 6.81 -33.36 12.17
N ALA A 251 7.27 -34.17 13.12
CA ALA A 251 8.52 -33.90 13.82
C ALA A 251 9.70 -33.88 12.83
N GLY A 252 10.61 -32.94 13.00
CA GLY A 252 11.74 -32.68 12.10
C GLY A 252 11.48 -31.61 11.04
N GLU A 253 10.26 -31.10 10.93
CA GLU A 253 9.90 -30.00 10.04
C GLU A 253 9.97 -28.66 10.78
N ALA A 254 11.16 -28.06 10.84
CA ALA A 254 11.33 -26.79 11.53
C ALA A 254 10.76 -25.62 10.72
N PHE A 255 9.96 -24.77 11.38
CA PHE A 255 9.71 -23.41 10.90
C PHE A 255 10.96 -22.56 11.15
N THR A 256 11.42 -21.82 10.15
CA THR A 256 12.61 -20.98 10.23
C THR A 256 12.32 -19.55 9.77
N ILE A 257 13.08 -18.62 10.35
CA ILE A 257 13.25 -17.26 9.84
C ILE A 257 14.74 -17.05 9.64
N THR A 258 15.14 -16.83 8.40
CA THR A 258 16.54 -16.65 8.01
C THR A 258 16.72 -15.25 7.46
N LYS A 259 17.76 -14.56 7.91
CA LYS A 259 18.25 -13.35 7.27
C LYS A 259 19.00 -13.74 6.00
N ASP A 260 18.50 -13.31 4.84
CA ASP A 260 19.28 -13.22 3.61
C ASP A 260 19.95 -11.84 3.58
N ALA A 261 21.26 -11.83 3.74
CA ALA A 261 22.00 -10.60 3.94
C ALA A 261 22.36 -9.94 2.60
N GLY A 262 22.10 -8.64 2.46
CA GLY A 262 22.45 -7.91 1.23
C GLY A 262 23.96 -7.91 0.92
N GLN A 263 24.81 -8.20 1.89
CA GLN A 263 26.27 -8.36 1.73
C GLN A 263 26.68 -9.72 1.12
N GLY A 264 25.72 -10.62 0.93
CA GLY A 264 25.88 -11.94 0.31
C GLY A 264 25.89 -13.09 1.32
N VAL A 265 25.79 -14.31 0.78
CA VAL A 265 25.46 -15.56 1.49
C VAL A 265 26.30 -15.94 2.70
N LEU A 266 27.49 -15.34 2.86
CA LEU A 266 28.35 -15.58 4.03
C LEU A 266 27.87 -14.84 5.29
N TYR A 267 26.99 -13.86 5.13
CA TYR A 267 26.40 -13.08 6.21
C TYR A 267 24.97 -13.52 6.54
N ASP A 268 24.45 -14.52 5.82
CA ASP A 268 23.13 -15.09 6.10
C ASP A 268 23.12 -15.71 7.49
N THR A 269 22.05 -15.47 8.23
CA THR A 269 21.97 -15.86 9.64
C THR A 269 20.60 -16.41 9.95
N LEU A 270 20.56 -17.57 10.59
CA LEU A 270 19.32 -18.12 11.15
C LEU A 270 18.89 -17.27 12.36
N ILE A 271 17.80 -16.54 12.22
CA ILE A 271 17.26 -15.67 13.27
C ILE A 271 16.38 -16.47 14.22
N TYR A 272 15.59 -17.40 13.69
CA TYR A 272 14.68 -18.22 14.45
C TYR A 272 14.53 -19.61 13.83
N SER A 273 14.43 -20.63 14.69
CA SER A 273 14.09 -21.99 14.28
C SER A 273 13.31 -22.69 15.39
N ASN A 274 12.17 -23.29 15.01
CA ASN A 274 11.33 -24.06 15.92
C ASN A 274 10.70 -25.25 15.19
N ASP A 275 10.94 -26.44 15.71
CA ASP A 275 10.25 -27.66 15.30
C ASP A 275 8.93 -27.78 16.07
N ILE A 276 7.88 -27.19 15.50
CA ILE A 276 6.52 -27.20 16.05
C ILE A 276 5.89 -28.61 16.02
N GLY A 277 6.36 -29.49 15.12
CA GLY A 277 5.90 -30.87 14.99
C GLY A 277 6.36 -31.76 16.15
N THR A 278 7.58 -31.55 16.68
CA THR A 278 8.08 -32.28 17.85
C THR A 278 7.17 -32.15 19.08
N ALA A 279 6.52 -30.99 19.26
CA ALA A 279 5.58 -30.74 20.35
C ALA A 279 4.11 -30.87 19.94
N ALA A 280 3.83 -31.27 18.68
CA ALA A 280 2.50 -31.30 18.08
C ALA A 280 1.72 -29.97 18.26
N VAL A 281 2.42 -28.85 18.11
CA VAL A 281 1.87 -27.49 18.29
C VAL A 281 1.31 -26.99 16.97
N THR A 282 0.10 -26.42 17.00
CA THR A 282 -0.60 -25.86 15.83
C THR A 282 -0.60 -24.34 15.77
N SER A 283 -0.05 -23.67 16.79
CA SER A 283 0.05 -22.22 16.86
C SER A 283 1.31 -21.78 17.58
N LEU A 284 2.04 -20.84 16.99
CA LEU A 284 3.25 -20.26 17.54
C LEU A 284 3.13 -18.74 17.54
N TYR A 285 3.45 -18.13 18.69
CA TYR A 285 3.68 -16.70 18.79
C TYR A 285 5.07 -16.45 19.36
N GLN A 286 5.86 -15.65 18.66
CA GLN A 286 7.21 -15.28 19.10
C GLN A 286 7.43 -13.77 18.90
N THR A 287 7.88 -13.11 19.97
CA THR A 287 8.31 -11.71 19.93
C THR A 287 9.83 -11.62 19.82
N PHE A 288 10.33 -10.55 19.22
CA PHE A 288 11.76 -10.32 19.01
C PHE A 288 12.17 -9.04 19.74
N GLU A 289 12.44 -9.17 21.04
CA GLU A 289 12.97 -8.07 21.85
C GLU A 289 14.49 -7.97 21.71
N GLY A 290 15.01 -6.75 21.55
CA GLY A 290 16.45 -6.50 21.51
C GLY A 290 17.17 -6.97 20.24
N ILE A 291 16.44 -7.47 19.23
CA ILE A 291 17.04 -7.83 17.94
C ILE A 291 17.44 -6.57 17.15
N GLU A 292 18.61 -6.68 16.53
CA GLU A 292 19.29 -5.65 15.75
C GLU A 292 18.46 -5.19 14.55
N SER A 293 18.65 -3.93 14.14
CA SER A 293 18.11 -3.43 12.89
C SER A 293 18.71 -4.16 11.70
N PHE A 294 17.86 -4.66 10.80
CA PHE A 294 18.24 -5.16 9.50
C PHE A 294 18.50 -3.99 8.54
N GLY A 295 19.47 -4.17 7.63
CA GLY A 295 19.78 -3.20 6.60
C GLY A 295 18.68 -3.10 5.54
N ALA A 296 18.75 -2.08 4.69
CA ALA A 296 17.74 -1.86 3.63
C ALA A 296 17.76 -2.96 2.55
N ASP A 297 18.93 -3.58 2.33
CA ASP A 297 19.11 -4.64 1.35
C ASP A 297 19.03 -6.04 1.98
N ASP A 298 18.83 -6.14 3.30
CA ASP A 298 18.58 -7.41 3.97
C ASP A 298 17.12 -7.84 3.73
N GLU A 299 16.91 -9.14 3.59
CA GLU A 299 15.59 -9.77 3.50
C GLU A 299 15.44 -10.80 4.62
N LEU A 300 14.20 -11.03 5.06
CA LEU A 300 13.91 -12.15 5.96
C LEU A 300 13.07 -13.19 5.23
N ASP A 301 13.63 -14.38 5.06
CA ASP A 301 12.95 -15.52 4.49
C ASP A 301 12.35 -16.38 5.58
N ILE A 302 11.07 -16.70 5.43
CA ILE A 302 10.40 -17.73 6.20
C ILE A 302 10.36 -19.02 5.40
N PHE A 303 10.57 -20.13 6.08
CA PHE A 303 10.49 -21.44 5.46
C PHE A 303 9.94 -22.47 6.44
N HIS A 304 9.09 -23.37 5.94
CA HIS A 304 8.72 -24.60 6.64
C HIS A 304 8.37 -25.68 5.61
N THR A 305 8.98 -26.86 5.74
CA THR A 305 8.62 -28.03 4.93
C THR A 305 7.28 -28.56 5.37
N ASN A 306 6.32 -28.68 4.45
CA ASN A 306 4.96 -29.11 4.74
C ASN A 306 4.67 -30.45 4.06
N SER A 307 5.21 -31.54 4.59
CA SER A 307 5.04 -32.87 3.95
C SER A 307 3.62 -33.44 4.06
N GLN A 308 2.75 -32.83 4.86
CA GLN A 308 1.39 -33.30 5.10
C GLN A 308 0.31 -32.52 4.34
N ASP A 309 0.70 -31.50 3.58
CA ASP A 309 -0.23 -30.58 2.90
C ASP A 309 -1.22 -29.93 3.88
N ASP A 310 -0.73 -29.50 5.04
CA ASP A 310 -1.53 -28.73 6.00
C ASP A 310 -1.65 -27.27 5.56
N ASP A 311 -2.72 -26.59 5.98
CA ASP A 311 -2.89 -25.16 5.70
C ASP A 311 -2.16 -24.32 6.74
N TYR A 312 -1.27 -23.43 6.29
CA TYR A 312 -0.54 -22.50 7.15
C TYR A 312 -1.02 -21.06 6.94
N GLY A 313 -1.01 -20.30 8.03
CA GLY A 313 -1.06 -18.85 8.03
C GLY A 313 0.06 -18.28 8.89
N VAL A 314 0.86 -17.37 8.32
CA VAL A 314 1.94 -16.67 9.02
C VAL A 314 1.77 -15.17 8.85
N THR A 315 1.98 -14.44 9.93
CA THR A 315 2.05 -12.98 9.93
C THR A 315 3.38 -12.53 10.54
N LEU A 316 4.17 -11.76 9.78
CA LEU A 316 5.34 -11.06 10.30
C LEU A 316 4.96 -9.61 10.61
N THR A 317 5.17 -9.17 11.84
CA THR A 317 5.01 -7.75 12.21
C THR A 317 6.39 -7.10 12.29
N TYR A 318 6.57 -5.96 11.63
CA TYR A 318 7.87 -5.29 11.51
C TYR A 318 7.76 -3.77 11.59
N GLN A 319 8.88 -3.08 11.76
CA GLN A 319 8.96 -1.62 11.84
C GLN A 319 10.01 -1.05 10.88
N THR A 320 9.68 -0.03 10.09
CA THR A 320 10.58 0.60 9.08
C THR A 320 11.06 2.01 9.43
N VAL A 321 10.47 2.62 10.46
CA VAL A 321 10.78 3.99 10.91
C VAL A 321 10.94 3.97 12.43
N PHE A 322 12.18 4.07 12.90
CA PHE A 322 12.54 4.07 14.32
C PHE A 322 13.66 5.06 14.63
#